data_AF-A0A536X0Z0-F1
#
_entry.id   AF-A0A536X0Z0-F1
#
_cell.length_a   1.000
_cell.length_b   1.000
_cell.length_c   1.000
_cell.angle_alpha   90.00
_cell.angle_beta   90.00
_cell.angle_gamma   90.00
#
_symmetry.space_group_name_H-M   'P 1'
#
loop_
_entity.id
_entity.type
_entity.pdbx_description
1 polymer ?
#
loop_
_entity_poly.entity_id
_entity_poly.type
_entity_poly.pdbx_seq_one_letter_code
_entity_poly.pdbx_strand_id
1 'polypeptide(L)'
;MYKSKNSLIAFVGMHCNRTIPTLLITLAIVVMTCPMSEAAPKLPPGNTVQQWNTITENTVVGSGAFQAEGFIYMAYVSAAVYDAVVSIEGGYEPYGSAITATSGASTDAAA
;
A
#
# COMPACT_ATOMS: atom_id res chain seq x y z
N MET A 1 46.18 -42.11 -35.96
CA MET A 1 46.17 -40.65 -36.19
C MET A 1 44.72 -40.17 -36.15
N TYR A 2 44.19 -39.89 -34.95
CA TYR A 2 42.76 -39.64 -34.72
C TYR A 2 42.59 -38.22 -34.19
N LYS A 3 42.04 -37.32 -35.00
CA LYS A 3 41.79 -35.91 -34.64
C LYS A 3 40.40 -35.53 -35.15
N SER A 4 39.43 -35.41 -34.23
CA SER A 4 38.22 -34.54 -34.31
C SER A 4 37.09 -35.11 -33.44
N LYS A 5 37.04 -34.73 -32.15
CA LYS A 5 35.82 -34.90 -31.31
C LYS A 5 35.60 -33.80 -30.24
N ASN A 6 36.41 -32.74 -30.19
CA ASN A 6 36.32 -31.74 -29.10
C ASN A 6 35.45 -30.50 -29.37
N SER A 7 34.96 -30.27 -30.59
CA SER A 7 34.25 -29.01 -30.92
C SER A 7 32.73 -29.07 -30.83
N LEU A 8 32.11 -30.26 -30.83
CA LEU A 8 30.64 -30.39 -30.83
C LEU A 8 30.00 -30.23 -29.44
N ILE A 9 30.74 -30.47 -28.35
CA ILE A 9 30.23 -30.36 -26.98
C ILE A 9 30.12 -28.89 -26.53
N ALA A 10 31.01 -28.02 -27.00
CA ALA A 10 31.00 -26.61 -26.64
C ALA A 10 29.83 -25.83 -27.25
N PHE A 11 29.38 -26.19 -28.47
CA PHE A 11 28.29 -25.49 -29.16
C PHE A 11 26.91 -25.76 -28.51
N VAL A 12 26.64 -27.00 -28.09
CA VAL A 12 25.38 -27.35 -27.41
C VAL A 12 25.34 -26.79 -25.98
N GLY A 13 26.45 -26.83 -25.25
CA GLY A 13 26.53 -26.25 -23.89
C GLY A 13 26.36 -24.73 -23.85
N MET A 14 26.84 -24.02 -24.88
CA MET A 14 26.76 -22.56 -24.96
C MET A 14 25.34 -22.04 -25.29
N HIS A 15 24.53 -22.81 -25.99
CA HIS A 15 23.12 -22.47 -26.22
C HIS A 15 22.23 -22.76 -24.99
N CYS A 16 22.51 -23.81 -24.21
CA CYS A 16 21.78 -24.13 -22.99
C CYS A 16 22.08 -23.14 -21.83
N ASN A 17 23.32 -22.62 -21.76
CA ASN A 17 23.75 -21.72 -20.67
C ASN A 17 23.38 -20.24 -20.91
N ARG A 18 22.98 -19.86 -22.14
CA ARG A 18 22.56 -18.48 -22.50
C ARG A 18 21.04 -18.29 -22.47
N THR A 19 20.26 -19.36 -22.52
CA THR A 19 18.79 -19.30 -22.44
C THR A 19 18.30 -19.14 -21.00
N ILE A 20 19.01 -19.72 -20.02
CA ILE A 20 18.69 -19.63 -18.59
C ILE A 20 18.71 -18.17 -18.07
N PRO A 21 19.77 -17.37 -18.28
CA PRO A 21 19.78 -15.98 -17.79
C PRO A 21 18.76 -15.11 -18.53
N THR A 22 18.52 -15.36 -19.82
CA THR A 22 17.54 -14.59 -20.60
C THR A 22 16.12 -14.84 -20.10
N LEU A 23 15.78 -16.10 -19.78
CA LEU A 23 14.48 -16.48 -19.23
C LEU A 23 14.24 -15.88 -17.83
N LEU A 24 15.27 -15.86 -16.99
CA LEU A 24 15.21 -15.25 -15.66
C LEU A 24 15.03 -13.72 -15.74
N ILE A 25 15.71 -13.06 -16.68
CA ILE A 25 15.57 -11.61 -16.89
C ILE A 25 14.16 -11.27 -17.40
N THR A 26 13.62 -12.04 -18.36
CA THR A 26 12.25 -11.81 -18.84
C THR A 26 11.20 -12.10 -17.77
N LEU A 27 11.41 -13.11 -16.91
CA LEU A 27 10.51 -13.40 -15.80
C LEU A 27 10.53 -12.26 -14.76
N ALA A 28 11.71 -11.75 -14.43
CA ALA A 28 11.86 -10.62 -13.51
C ALA A 28 11.16 -9.35 -14.03
N ILE A 29 11.24 -9.07 -15.34
CA ILE A 29 10.55 -7.92 -15.96
C ILE A 29 9.03 -8.11 -15.90
N VAL A 30 8.51 -9.31 -16.17
CA VAL A 30 7.05 -9.59 -16.15
C VAL A 30 6.45 -9.49 -14.75
N VAL A 31 7.18 -9.94 -13.70
CA VAL A 31 6.73 -9.79 -12.30
C VAL A 31 6.64 -8.32 -11.90
N MET A 32 7.53 -7.46 -12.43
CA MET A 32 7.58 -6.04 -12.06
C MET A 32 6.53 -5.19 -12.78
N THR A 33 6.04 -5.63 -13.94
CA THR A 33 4.96 -4.94 -14.69
C THR A 33 3.56 -5.46 -14.35
N CYS A 34 3.42 -6.38 -13.39
CA CYS A 34 2.10 -6.88 -12.99
C CYS A 34 1.38 -5.76 -12.22
N PRO A 35 0.30 -5.15 -12.76
CA PRO A 35 -0.50 -4.24 -11.98
C PRO A 35 -1.12 -5.03 -10.82
N MET A 36 -0.73 -4.69 -9.59
CA MET A 36 -1.50 -5.11 -8.42
C MET A 36 -2.86 -4.42 -8.54
N SER A 37 -3.85 -5.17 -9.00
CA SER A 37 -5.24 -4.74 -8.91
C SER A 37 -5.63 -4.82 -7.44
N GLU A 38 -5.42 -3.74 -6.69
CA GLU A 38 -6.02 -3.60 -5.37
C GLU A 38 -7.54 -3.57 -5.55
N ALA A 39 -8.21 -4.62 -5.09
CA ALA A 39 -9.66 -4.57 -4.96
C ALA A 39 -9.98 -3.43 -3.98
N ALA A 40 -10.83 -2.49 -4.41
CA ALA A 40 -11.25 -1.40 -3.53
C ALA A 40 -11.82 -2.02 -2.23
N PRO A 41 -11.31 -1.63 -1.05
CA PRO A 41 -11.82 -2.17 0.19
C PRO A 41 -13.31 -1.86 0.28
N LYS A 42 -14.12 -2.89 0.57
CA LYS A 42 -15.55 -2.67 0.85
C LYS A 42 -15.65 -1.92 2.16
N LEU A 43 -15.94 -0.63 2.08
CA LEU A 43 -16.07 0.22 3.24
C LEU A 43 -17.29 -0.19 4.08
N PRO A 44 -17.22 -0.05 5.42
CA PRO A 44 -18.39 -0.17 6.28
C PRO A 44 -19.54 0.75 5.83
N PRO A 45 -20.80 0.43 6.15
CA PRO A 45 -21.89 1.37 5.94
C PRO A 45 -21.74 2.60 6.85
N GLY A 46 -22.25 3.75 6.41
CA GLY A 46 -22.21 5.01 7.16
C GLY A 46 -21.61 6.16 6.34
N ASN A 47 -21.56 7.35 6.92
CA ASN A 47 -20.74 8.44 6.38
C ASN A 47 -19.24 8.16 6.60
N THR A 48 -18.38 8.92 5.95
CA THR A 48 -16.91 8.72 5.94
C THR A 48 -16.31 8.73 7.34
N VAL A 49 -16.74 9.65 8.23
CA VAL A 49 -16.32 9.65 9.65
C VAL A 49 -16.70 8.34 10.37
N GLN A 50 -17.92 7.83 10.14
CA GLN A 50 -18.36 6.56 10.71
C GLN A 50 -17.57 5.37 10.16
N GLN A 51 -17.16 5.43 8.89
CA GLN A 51 -16.32 4.41 8.26
C GLN A 51 -14.93 4.37 8.89
N TRP A 52 -14.27 5.52 9.07
CA TRP A 52 -12.98 5.57 9.76
C TRP A 52 -13.07 5.12 11.21
N ASN A 53 -14.14 5.50 11.93
CA ASN A 53 -14.35 5.01 13.28
C ASN A 53 -14.45 3.48 13.31
N THR A 54 -15.23 2.89 12.40
CA THR A 54 -15.41 1.43 12.32
C THR A 54 -14.12 0.72 11.93
N ILE A 55 -13.36 1.26 10.98
CA ILE A 55 -12.06 0.71 10.59
C ILE A 55 -11.11 0.73 11.80
N THR A 56 -10.99 1.88 12.47
CA THR A 56 -10.11 2.04 13.63
C THR A 56 -10.50 1.10 14.76
N GLU A 57 -11.80 1.00 15.08
CA GLU A 57 -12.31 0.07 16.10
C GLU A 57 -11.91 -1.38 15.78
N ASN A 58 -12.18 -1.83 14.55
CA ASN A 58 -11.84 -3.19 14.13
C ASN A 58 -10.32 -3.43 14.16
N THR A 59 -9.52 -2.44 13.78
CA THR A 59 -8.06 -2.53 13.83
C THR A 59 -7.55 -2.59 15.28
N VAL A 60 -8.06 -1.74 16.17
CA VAL A 60 -7.69 -1.73 17.59
C VAL A 60 -8.06 -3.05 18.25
N VAL A 61 -9.29 -3.54 18.05
CA VAL A 61 -9.73 -4.83 18.59
C VAL A 61 -8.90 -5.98 18.01
N GLY A 62 -8.64 -5.97 16.69
CA GLY A 62 -7.84 -6.99 16.01
C GLY A 62 -6.37 -7.00 16.40
N SER A 63 -5.83 -5.87 16.88
CA SER A 63 -4.43 -5.76 17.32
C SER A 63 -4.13 -6.47 18.64
N GLY A 64 -5.15 -6.70 19.47
CA GLY A 64 -4.98 -7.22 20.84
C GLY A 64 -4.37 -6.21 21.82
N ALA A 65 -4.33 -4.92 21.49
CA ALA A 65 -3.84 -3.86 22.36
C ALA A 65 -4.57 -3.83 23.71
N PHE A 66 -3.86 -3.40 24.76
CA PHE A 66 -4.49 -3.18 26.06
C PHE A 66 -5.54 -2.06 25.95
N GLN A 67 -6.63 -2.14 26.73
CA GLN A 67 -7.78 -1.24 26.58
C GLN A 67 -7.39 0.26 26.63
N ALA A 68 -6.54 0.65 27.57
CA ALA A 68 -6.09 2.04 27.68
C ALA A 68 -5.27 2.49 26.46
N GLU A 69 -4.48 1.60 25.89
CA GLU A 69 -3.71 1.84 24.66
C GLU A 69 -4.64 1.94 23.44
N GLY A 70 -5.64 1.07 23.36
CA GLY A 70 -6.67 1.11 22.33
C GLY A 70 -7.42 2.44 22.29
N PHE A 71 -7.72 3.04 23.45
CA PHE A 71 -8.32 4.38 23.50
C PHE A 71 -7.40 5.47 22.96
N ILE A 72 -6.09 5.36 23.19
CA ILE A 72 -5.12 6.30 22.63
C ILE A 72 -5.08 6.17 21.10
N TYR A 73 -5.13 4.94 20.57
CA TYR A 73 -5.18 4.72 19.12
C TYR A 73 -6.47 5.25 18.47
N MET A 74 -7.62 5.04 19.10
CA MET A 74 -8.88 5.66 18.66
C MET A 74 -8.76 7.18 18.62
N ALA A 75 -8.19 7.78 19.68
CA ALA A 75 -8.02 9.23 19.78
C ALA A 75 -7.11 9.80 18.68
N TYR A 76 -6.02 9.11 18.32
CA TYR A 76 -5.15 9.57 17.23
C TYR A 76 -5.88 9.67 15.90
N VAL A 77 -6.67 8.66 15.54
CA VAL A 77 -7.40 8.68 14.27
C VAL A 77 -8.50 9.74 14.31
N SER A 78 -9.27 9.82 15.39
CA SER A 78 -10.32 10.84 15.52
C SER A 78 -9.76 12.28 15.46
N ALA A 79 -8.62 12.54 16.09
CA ALA A 79 -7.97 13.85 16.03
C ALA A 79 -7.47 14.18 14.61
N ALA A 80 -6.90 13.20 13.90
CA ALA A 80 -6.42 13.39 12.54
C ALA A 80 -7.58 13.69 11.57
N VAL A 81 -8.67 12.92 11.65
CA VAL A 81 -9.89 13.14 10.84
C VAL A 81 -10.48 14.52 11.13
N TYR A 82 -10.57 14.90 12.42
CA TYR A 82 -11.07 16.21 12.82
C TYR A 82 -10.22 17.36 12.24
N ASP A 83 -8.89 17.33 12.44
CA ASP A 83 -8.01 18.40 11.94
C ASP A 83 -8.02 18.50 10.41
N ALA A 84 -8.13 17.35 9.72
CA ALA A 84 -8.25 17.33 8.27
C ALA A 84 -9.56 17.99 7.79
N VAL A 85 -10.70 17.66 8.40
CA VAL A 85 -11.99 18.29 8.07
C VAL A 85 -11.98 19.78 8.42
N VAL A 86 -11.49 20.16 9.61
CA VAL A 86 -11.39 21.57 10.03
C VAL A 86 -10.48 22.36 9.10
N SER A 87 -9.42 21.77 8.56
CA SER A 87 -8.54 22.46 7.59
C SER A 87 -9.26 22.84 6.28
N ILE A 88 -10.32 22.11 5.91
CA ILE A 88 -11.08 22.31 4.67
C ILE A 88 -12.31 23.18 4.93
N GLU A 89 -13.12 22.83 5.92
CA GLU A 89 -14.40 23.49 6.20
C GLU A 89 -14.24 24.74 7.07
N GLY A 90 -13.18 24.80 7.87
CA GLY A 90 -12.96 25.85 8.86
C GLY A 90 -14.02 25.85 9.97
N GLY A 91 -14.21 27.00 10.62
CA GLY A 91 -15.28 27.23 11.59
C GLY A 91 -15.02 26.72 13.01
N TYR A 92 -14.00 25.89 13.20
CA TYR A 92 -13.56 25.40 14.51
C TYR A 92 -12.05 25.58 14.71
N GLU A 93 -11.62 25.59 15.97
CA GLU A 93 -10.20 25.61 16.31
C GLU A 93 -9.59 24.22 16.02
N PRO A 94 -8.47 24.14 15.28
CA PRO A 94 -7.73 22.90 15.12
C PRO A 94 -7.30 22.32 16.47
N TYR A 95 -7.33 20.99 16.59
CA TYR A 95 -6.84 20.29 17.77
C TYR A 95 -5.31 20.41 17.88
N GLY A 96 -4.61 20.22 16.76
CA GLY A 96 -3.17 20.40 16.64
C GLY A 96 -2.77 21.71 15.96
N SER A 97 -1.56 21.72 15.39
CA SER A 97 -1.12 22.82 14.53
C SER A 97 -2.01 22.92 13.29
N ALA A 98 -2.43 24.14 12.94
CA ALA A 98 -3.25 24.37 11.76
C ALA A 98 -2.58 23.81 10.48
N ILE A 99 -3.34 23.00 9.75
CA ILE A 99 -2.97 22.48 8.43
C ILE A 99 -3.68 23.36 7.39
N THR A 100 -2.99 23.73 6.32
CA THR A 100 -3.59 24.47 5.22
C THR A 100 -4.10 23.50 4.16
N ALA A 101 -5.41 23.45 3.94
CA ALA A 101 -5.98 22.67 2.84
C ALA A 101 -5.68 23.33 1.48
N THR A 102 -5.37 22.49 0.48
CA THR A 102 -5.28 22.94 -0.91
C THR A 102 -6.66 23.34 -1.43
N SER A 103 -6.71 24.35 -2.30
CA SER A 103 -7.96 24.75 -2.96
C SER A 103 -8.63 23.56 -3.67
N GLY A 104 -9.91 23.33 -3.37
CA GLY A 104 -10.68 22.22 -3.93
C GLY A 104 -10.49 20.87 -3.22
N ALA A 105 -9.83 20.84 -2.06
CA ALA A 105 -9.80 19.66 -1.21
C ALA A 105 -11.22 19.18 -0.85
N SER A 106 -11.42 17.87 -0.83
CA SER A 106 -12.71 17.24 -0.56
C SER A 106 -12.85 16.95 0.93
N THR A 107 -13.89 17.48 1.58
CA THR A 107 -14.22 17.12 2.97
C THR A 107 -14.44 15.61 3.09
N ASP A 108 -15.16 15.00 2.16
CA ASP A 108 -15.48 13.56 2.22
C ASP A 108 -14.23 12.68 2.17
N ALA A 109 -13.16 13.15 1.51
CA ALA A 109 -11.88 12.42 1.48
C ALA A 109 -11.00 12.69 2.73
N ALA A 110 -11.23 13.80 3.42
CA ALA A 110 -10.54 14.15 4.66
C ALA A 110 -11.19 13.51 5.89
N ALA A 111 -12.50 13.24 5.78
CA ALA A 111 -13.34 12.64 6.79
C ALA A 111 -13.13 11.14 6.94
#